data_AF-A0A6P6GB11-F1
#
_entry.id   AF-A0A6P6GB11-F1
#
_cell.length_a   1.000
_cell.length_b   1.000
_cell.length_c   1.000
_cell.angle_alpha   90.00
_cell.angle_beta   90.00
_cell.angle_gamma   90.00
#
_symmetry.space_group_name_H-M   'P 1'
#
loop_
_entity.id
_entity.type
_entity.pdbx_description
1 polymer ?
#
loop_
_entity_poly.entity_id
_entity_poly.type
_entity_poly.pdbx_seq_one_letter_code
_entity_poly.pdbx_strand_id
1 'polypeptide(L)'
;MLAPYPQLNQISGAALQMQRELQWFKEVESIVPPWTIEHTNSSILTPAQMFTRDHKDLRTEGEKWMKETATSCTVVGALIVTIMFAAAFTVPGGNNQDTGVPIFLNKELFMVFIISDAISLFSSTTSVLMFLGILTSRYAEEDFLKSLPKKMMIGLSTLFFS
;
A
#
# COMPACT_ATOMS: atom_id res chain seq x y z
N MET A 1 18.66 15.06 -16.45
CA MET A 1 19.77 15.29 -15.51
C MET A 1 19.47 14.44 -14.30
N LEU A 2 20.13 13.29 -14.16
CA LEU A 2 19.90 12.35 -13.06
C LEU A 2 20.20 13.06 -11.73
N ALA A 3 19.41 12.79 -10.69
CA ALA A 3 19.66 13.33 -9.36
C ALA A 3 21.10 13.00 -8.91
N PRO A 4 21.80 13.92 -8.23
CA PRO A 4 23.18 13.67 -7.82
C PRO A 4 23.21 12.55 -6.76
N TYR A 5 23.68 11.37 -7.16
CA TYR A 5 23.98 10.26 -6.24
C TYR A 5 25.37 10.46 -5.63
N PRO A 6 25.49 10.28 -4.30
CA PRO A 6 26.16 9.05 -3.85
C PRO A 6 25.57 8.52 -2.53
N GLN A 7 24.50 7.71 -2.58
CA GLN A 7 24.17 6.72 -1.53
C GLN A 7 23.49 5.51 -2.18
N LEU A 8 24.32 4.72 -2.86
CA LEU A 8 23.95 3.56 -3.68
C LEU A 8 23.60 2.30 -2.87
N ASN A 9 23.35 2.38 -1.56
CA ASN A 9 23.14 1.20 -0.72
C ASN A 9 22.25 1.50 0.50
N GLN A 10 20.93 1.52 0.34
CA GLN A 10 20.02 0.95 1.35
C GLN A 10 18.55 0.89 0.87
N ILE A 11 18.13 -0.27 0.37
CA ILE A 11 16.85 -0.94 0.72
C ILE A 11 15.52 -0.19 0.37
N SER A 12 15.48 0.90 -0.40
CA SER A 12 14.18 1.42 -0.87
C SER A 12 13.68 0.61 -2.08
N GLY A 13 12.56 -0.11 -1.93
CA GLY A 13 11.94 -0.86 -3.04
C GLY A 13 11.73 0.03 -4.27
N ALA A 14 11.81 -0.55 -5.48
CA ALA A 14 11.81 0.19 -6.75
C ALA A 14 10.66 1.21 -6.89
N ALA A 15 9.50 0.95 -6.28
CA ALA A 15 8.37 1.87 -6.25
C ALA A 15 8.65 3.16 -5.45
N LEU A 16 9.36 3.07 -4.32
CA LEU A 16 9.76 4.23 -3.52
C LEU A 16 10.85 5.05 -4.22
N GLN A 17 11.74 4.38 -4.94
CA GLN A 17 12.71 5.07 -5.79
C GLN A 17 11.98 5.82 -6.92
N MET A 18 11.05 5.17 -7.62
CA MET A 18 10.23 5.82 -8.66
C MET A 18 9.45 7.03 -8.12
N GLN A 19 8.84 6.91 -6.93
CA GLN A 19 8.16 8.02 -6.27
C GLN A 19 9.10 9.20 -6.02
N ARG A 20 10.31 8.94 -5.52
CA ARG A 20 11.29 9.98 -5.19
C ARG A 20 11.79 10.70 -6.44
N GLU A 21 12.13 9.96 -7.49
CA GLU A 21 12.56 10.56 -8.77
C GLU A 21 11.47 11.46 -9.35
N LEU A 22 10.20 11.05 -9.22
CA LEU A 22 9.08 11.85 -9.70
C LEU A 22 8.79 13.08 -8.83
N GLN A 23 8.99 12.99 -7.50
CA GLN A 23 8.93 14.15 -6.60
C GLN A 23 10.03 15.16 -6.94
N TRP A 24 11.26 14.68 -7.15
CA TRP A 24 12.38 15.52 -7.56
C TRP A 24 12.13 16.19 -8.91
N PHE A 25 11.61 15.43 -9.90
CA PHE A 25 11.25 15.98 -11.20
C PHE A 25 10.23 17.13 -11.07
N LYS A 26 9.19 16.95 -10.24
CA LYS A 26 8.18 17.99 -9.98
C LYS A 26 8.74 19.20 -9.25
N GLU A 27 9.67 19.00 -8.31
CA GLU A 27 10.34 20.09 -7.62
C GLU A 27 11.18 20.93 -8.60
N VAL A 28 11.98 20.26 -9.44
CA VAL A 28 12.78 20.95 -10.47
C VAL A 28 11.88 21.69 -11.46
N GLU A 29 10.78 21.06 -11.92
CA GLU A 29 9.79 21.67 -12.80
C GLU A 29 9.19 22.96 -12.20
N SER A 30 9.04 23.02 -10.87
CA SER A 30 8.50 24.20 -10.17
C SER A 30 9.48 25.37 -10.04
N ILE A 31 10.80 25.11 -10.11
CA ILE A 31 11.86 26.10 -9.91
C ILE A 31 12.32 26.71 -11.25
N VAL A 32 12.23 25.94 -12.34
CA VAL A 32 12.71 26.38 -13.66
C VAL A 32 11.72 27.35 -14.34
N PRO A 33 12.21 28.24 -15.22
CA PRO A 33 11.33 29.08 -16.03
C PRO A 33 10.34 28.26 -16.90
N PRO A 34 9.10 28.73 -17.12
CA PRO A 34 8.07 27.96 -17.84
C PRO A 34 8.45 27.54 -19.26
N TRP A 35 9.23 28.36 -19.98
CA TRP A 35 9.68 28.05 -21.34
C TRP A 35 10.61 26.82 -21.40
N THR A 36 11.22 26.44 -20.29
CA THR A 36 12.11 25.27 -20.20
C THR A 36 11.31 23.96 -20.19
N ILE A 37 10.03 23.98 -19.81
CA ILE A 37 9.17 22.79 -19.73
C ILE A 37 8.86 22.23 -21.13
N GLU A 38 8.72 23.11 -22.12
CA GLU A 38 8.46 22.74 -23.51
C GLU A 38 9.73 22.64 -24.37
N HIS A 39 10.88 23.08 -23.83
CA HIS A 39 12.13 23.08 -24.58
C HIS A 39 12.61 21.66 -24.84
N THR A 40 12.85 21.34 -26.11
CA THR A 40 13.29 20.02 -26.52
C THR A 40 14.81 19.92 -26.60
N ASN A 41 15.34 18.74 -26.29
CA ASN A 41 16.76 18.46 -26.49
C ASN A 41 17.09 18.19 -27.98
N SER A 42 18.35 17.86 -28.27
CA SER A 42 18.82 17.50 -29.62
C SER A 42 18.10 16.29 -30.25
N SER A 43 17.40 15.49 -29.44
CA SER A 43 16.57 14.37 -29.89
C SER A 43 15.09 14.72 -30.00
N ILE A 44 14.71 16.00 -29.92
CA ILE A 44 13.33 16.51 -30.00
C ILE A 44 12.46 15.92 -28.87
N LEU A 45 13.02 15.76 -27.67
CA LEU A 45 12.31 15.29 -26.48
C LEU A 45 12.17 16.42 -25.47
N THR A 46 10.95 16.60 -24.94
CA THR A 46 10.73 17.47 -23.77
C THR A 46 11.30 16.83 -22.49
N PRO A 47 11.54 17.59 -21.41
CA PRO A 47 12.00 17.03 -20.14
C PRO A 47 11.09 15.93 -19.60
N ALA A 48 9.76 16.07 -19.74
CA ALA A 48 8.80 15.05 -19.34
C ALA A 48 8.93 13.76 -20.17
N GLN A 49 9.08 13.88 -21.49
CA GLN A 49 9.30 12.72 -22.36
C GLN A 49 10.63 12.02 -22.07
N MET A 50 11.69 12.79 -21.80
CA MET A 50 12.98 12.24 -21.37
C MET A 50 12.82 11.47 -20.05
N PHE A 51 12.14 12.05 -19.06
CA PHE A 51 11.90 11.41 -17.77
C PHE A 51 11.18 10.06 -17.94
N THR A 52 10.05 10.05 -18.66
CA THR A 52 9.28 8.83 -18.94
C THR A 52 10.12 7.77 -19.64
N ARG A 53 10.95 8.16 -20.62
CA ARG A 53 11.81 7.23 -21.34
C ARG A 53 12.89 6.62 -20.43
N ASP A 54 13.57 7.47 -19.68
CA ASP A 54 14.73 7.06 -18.89
C ASP A 54 14.33 6.28 -17.61
N HIS A 55 13.10 6.44 -17.11
CA HIS A 55 12.58 5.72 -15.92
C HIS A 55 11.60 4.59 -16.24
N LYS A 56 11.47 4.19 -17.51
CA LYS A 56 10.54 3.13 -17.93
C LYS A 56 10.76 1.80 -17.19
N ASP A 57 12.02 1.39 -17.06
CA ASP A 57 12.37 0.12 -16.40
C ASP A 57 12.13 0.22 -14.90
N LEU A 58 12.53 1.34 -14.27
CA LEU A 58 12.27 1.61 -12.85
C LEU A 58 10.76 1.61 -12.52
N ARG A 59 9.92 2.17 -13.40
CA ARG A 59 8.46 2.14 -13.25
C ARG A 59 7.93 0.71 -13.29
N THR A 60 8.46 -0.12 -14.20
CA THR A 60 8.07 -1.52 -14.36
C THR A 60 8.48 -2.35 -13.14
N GLU A 61 9.70 -2.14 -12.64
CA GLU A 61 10.17 -2.77 -11.40
C GLU A 61 9.38 -2.30 -10.18
N GLY A 62 9.03 -1.01 -10.12
CA GLY A 62 8.18 -0.45 -9.09
C GLY A 62 6.78 -1.06 -9.08
N GLU A 63 6.15 -1.18 -10.24
CA GLU A 63 4.87 -1.87 -10.39
C GLU A 63 4.95 -3.32 -9.90
N LYS A 64 5.96 -4.06 -10.36
CA LYS A 64 6.17 -5.46 -9.95
C LYS A 64 6.34 -5.57 -8.44
N TRP A 65 7.21 -4.75 -7.85
CA TRP A 65 7.46 -4.74 -6.42
C TRP A 65 6.20 -4.46 -5.61
N MET A 66 5.37 -3.50 -6.05
CA MET A 66 4.10 -3.21 -5.38
C MET A 66 3.10 -4.34 -5.50
N LYS A 67 2.97 -4.97 -6.68
CA LYS A 67 2.06 -6.10 -6.90
C LYS A 67 2.46 -7.32 -6.08
N GLU A 68 3.75 -7.65 -6.02
CA GLU A 68 4.26 -8.76 -5.22
C GLU A 68 3.98 -8.52 -3.73
N THR A 69 4.31 -7.33 -3.22
CA THR A 69 4.06 -6.96 -1.82
C THR A 69 2.56 -7.00 -1.50
N ALA A 70 1.73 -6.39 -2.35
CA ALA A 70 0.28 -6.37 -2.17
C ALA A 70 -0.32 -7.78 -2.19
N THR A 71 0.18 -8.67 -3.05
CA THR A 71 -0.27 -10.07 -3.11
C THR A 71 0.07 -10.81 -1.81
N SER A 72 1.33 -10.72 -1.36
CA SER A 72 1.75 -11.36 -0.10
C SER A 72 0.94 -10.85 1.10
N CYS A 73 0.77 -9.53 1.21
CA CYS A 73 -0.01 -8.94 2.30
C CYS A 73 -1.51 -9.24 2.21
N THR A 74 -2.07 -9.38 1.01
CA THR A 74 -3.46 -9.81 0.81
C THR A 74 -3.67 -11.23 1.34
N VAL A 75 -2.73 -12.14 1.08
CA VAL A 75 -2.78 -13.51 1.62
C VAL A 75 -2.76 -13.49 3.14
N VAL A 76 -1.83 -12.74 3.75
CA VAL A 76 -1.76 -12.60 5.21
C VAL A 76 -3.05 -12.01 5.77
N GLY A 77 -3.57 -10.94 5.18
CA GLY A 77 -4.84 -10.34 5.60
C GLY A 77 -6.02 -11.31 5.50
N ALA A 78 -6.16 -12.03 4.38
CA ALA A 78 -7.21 -13.03 4.21
C ALA A 78 -7.13 -14.17 5.25
N LEU A 79 -5.91 -14.58 5.63
CA LEU A 79 -5.71 -15.55 6.71
C LEU A 79 -6.18 -14.99 8.05
N ILE A 80 -5.83 -13.76 8.40
CA ILE A 80 -6.30 -13.13 9.64
C ILE A 80 -7.83 -13.01 9.65
N VAL A 81 -8.43 -12.56 8.54
CA VAL A 81 -9.90 -12.50 8.41
C VAL A 81 -10.52 -13.86 8.69
N THR A 82 -9.96 -14.93 8.13
CA THR A 82 -10.47 -16.29 8.33
C THR A 82 -10.35 -16.76 9.77
N ILE A 83 -9.20 -16.50 10.41
CA ILE A 83 -8.94 -16.91 11.80
C ILE A 83 -9.85 -16.16 12.77
N MET A 84 -9.95 -14.83 12.63
CA MET A 84 -10.80 -14.01 13.50
C MET A 84 -12.29 -14.33 13.28
N PHE A 85 -12.72 -14.52 12.02
CA PHE A 85 -14.09 -14.94 11.75
C PHE A 85 -14.42 -16.28 12.43
N ALA A 86 -13.52 -17.25 12.38
CA ALA A 86 -13.70 -18.51 13.12
C ALA A 86 -13.77 -18.25 14.64
N ALA A 87 -12.84 -17.44 15.19
CA ALA A 87 -12.76 -17.11 16.61
C ALA A 87 -14.04 -16.41 17.13
N ALA A 88 -14.69 -15.58 16.32
CA ALA A 88 -15.97 -14.93 16.63
C ALA A 88 -17.12 -15.93 16.86
N PHE A 89 -17.10 -17.09 16.17
CA PHE A 89 -18.14 -18.11 16.27
C PHE A 89 -17.73 -19.31 17.14
N THR A 90 -16.43 -19.54 17.35
CA THR A 90 -15.88 -20.56 18.24
C THR A 90 -15.40 -19.93 19.54
N VAL A 91 -16.28 -19.15 20.17
CA VAL A 91 -15.96 -18.42 21.39
C VAL A 91 -15.52 -19.34 22.54
N PRO A 92 -14.51 -18.95 23.34
CA PRO A 92 -14.13 -19.70 24.53
C PRO A 92 -15.33 -19.87 25.46
N GLY A 93 -15.59 -21.09 25.93
CA GLY A 93 -16.75 -21.42 26.77
C GLY A 93 -18.01 -21.80 25.99
N GLY A 94 -18.07 -21.52 24.69
CA GLY A 94 -19.22 -21.85 23.84
C GLY A 94 -20.48 -21.04 24.15
N ASN A 95 -21.59 -21.47 23.55
CA ASN A 95 -22.90 -20.85 23.72
C ASN A 95 -23.77 -21.71 24.63
N ASN A 96 -24.62 -21.05 25.41
CA ASN A 96 -25.64 -21.74 26.20
C ASN A 96 -26.63 -22.44 25.24
N GLN A 97 -26.85 -23.74 25.43
CA GLN A 97 -27.68 -24.56 24.53
C GLN A 97 -29.15 -24.14 24.50
N ASP A 98 -29.66 -23.51 25.57
CA ASP A 98 -31.06 -23.11 25.66
C ASP A 98 -31.34 -21.73 25.04
N THR A 99 -30.33 -20.85 25.03
CA THR A 99 -30.50 -19.43 24.62
C THR A 99 -29.64 -19.02 23.43
N GLY A 100 -28.63 -19.82 23.06
CA GLY A 100 -27.66 -19.51 22.02
C GLY A 100 -26.66 -18.39 22.37
N VAL A 101 -26.75 -17.82 23.58
CA VAL A 101 -25.91 -16.69 24.02
C VAL A 101 -24.56 -17.21 24.54
N PRO A 102 -23.43 -16.52 24.24
CA PRO A 102 -22.12 -16.86 24.80
C PRO A 102 -22.14 -16.95 26.33
N ILE A 103 -21.63 -18.05 26.88
CA ILE A 103 -21.69 -18.32 28.33
C ILE A 103 -20.94 -17.25 29.15
N PHE A 104 -19.90 -16.66 28.56
CA PHE A 104 -19.08 -15.63 29.20
C PHE A 104 -19.44 -14.19 28.81
N LEU A 105 -20.61 -13.93 28.21
CA LEU A 105 -20.98 -12.60 27.71
C LEU A 105 -20.80 -11.46 28.74
N ASN A 106 -21.07 -11.74 30.02
CA ASN A 106 -20.96 -10.75 31.12
C ASN A 106 -19.57 -10.68 31.76
N LYS A 107 -18.56 -11.38 31.23
CA LYS A 107 -17.18 -11.30 31.72
C LYS A 107 -16.43 -10.22 30.95
N GLU A 108 -15.75 -9.32 31.66
CA GLU A 108 -14.97 -8.24 31.05
C GLU A 108 -13.96 -8.76 30.02
N LEU A 109 -13.30 -9.88 30.31
CA LEU A 109 -12.35 -10.52 29.39
C LEU A 109 -12.99 -10.98 28.07
N PHE A 110 -14.24 -11.43 28.10
CA PHE A 110 -14.97 -11.84 26.90
C PHE A 110 -15.37 -10.63 26.05
N MET A 111 -15.77 -9.52 26.68
CA MET A 111 -16.08 -8.27 25.98
C MET A 111 -14.85 -7.72 25.27
N VAL A 112 -13.69 -7.70 25.95
CA VAL A 112 -12.41 -7.29 25.35
C VAL A 112 -12.03 -8.18 24.18
N PHE A 113 -12.24 -9.50 24.29
CA PHE A 113 -12.01 -10.45 23.21
C PHE A 113 -12.86 -10.13 21.97
N ILE A 114 -14.19 -9.97 22.12
CA ILE A 114 -15.09 -9.68 20.99
C ILE A 114 -14.77 -8.33 20.34
N ILE A 115 -14.45 -7.30 21.15
CA ILE A 115 -14.06 -5.99 20.62
C ILE A 115 -12.74 -6.09 19.83
N SER A 116 -11.75 -6.80 20.37
CA SER A 116 -10.47 -7.00 19.68
C SER A 116 -10.63 -7.78 18.38
N ASP A 117 -11.44 -8.84 18.39
CA ASP A 117 -11.74 -9.67 17.22
C ASP A 117 -12.40 -8.84 16.11
N ALA A 118 -13.42 -8.05 16.47
CA ALA A 118 -14.08 -7.15 15.54
C ALA A 118 -13.11 -6.12 14.95
N ILE A 119 -12.26 -5.50 15.78
CA ILE A 119 -11.24 -4.54 15.33
C ILE A 119 -10.28 -5.21 14.34
N SER A 120 -9.78 -6.41 14.66
CA SER A 120 -8.87 -7.17 13.78
C SER A 120 -9.55 -7.51 12.45
N LEU A 121 -10.81 -7.96 12.47
CA LEU A 121 -11.59 -8.24 11.26
C LEU A 121 -11.75 -7.02 10.35
N PHE A 122 -12.19 -5.88 10.91
CA PHE A 122 -12.38 -4.66 10.13
C PHE A 122 -11.04 -4.13 9.60
N SER A 123 -10.00 -4.16 10.42
CA SER A 123 -8.67 -3.69 10.04
C SER A 123 -8.06 -4.55 8.93
N SER A 124 -8.08 -5.88 9.08
CA SER A 124 -7.60 -6.81 8.05
C SER A 124 -8.40 -6.73 6.76
N THR A 125 -9.73 -6.64 6.83
CA THR A 125 -10.57 -6.50 5.64
C THR A 125 -10.26 -5.20 4.90
N THR A 126 -10.09 -4.09 5.63
CA THR A 126 -9.68 -2.80 5.05
C THR A 126 -8.31 -2.90 4.36
N SER A 127 -7.37 -3.58 4.99
CA SER A 127 -6.04 -3.87 4.42
C SER A 127 -6.14 -4.63 3.10
N VAL A 128 -6.91 -5.72 3.07
CA VAL A 128 -7.15 -6.54 1.87
C VAL A 128 -7.74 -5.71 0.74
N LEU A 129 -8.73 -4.85 1.03
CA LEU A 129 -9.33 -3.96 0.03
C LEU A 129 -8.32 -2.94 -0.53
N MET A 130 -7.45 -2.40 0.32
CA MET A 130 -6.40 -1.47 -0.11
C MET A 130 -5.38 -2.16 -1.02
N PHE A 131 -4.93 -3.38 -0.66
CA PHE A 131 -4.01 -4.16 -1.49
C PHE A 131 -4.64 -4.63 -2.79
N LEU A 132 -5.92 -5.01 -2.79
CA LEU A 132 -6.67 -5.26 -4.02
C LEU A 132 -6.72 -4.00 -4.91
N GLY A 133 -6.89 -2.83 -4.28
CA GLY A 133 -6.81 -1.54 -4.95
C GLY A 133 -5.44 -1.23 -5.56
N ILE A 134 -4.35 -1.80 -5.04
CA ILE A 134 -2.99 -1.72 -5.61
C ILE A 134 -2.87 -2.68 -6.79
N LEU A 135 -3.35 -3.92 -6.66
CA LEU A 135 -3.31 -4.93 -7.74
C LEU A 135 -4.11 -4.50 -8.98
N THR A 136 -5.20 -3.75 -8.79
CA THR A 136 -6.09 -3.27 -9.85
C THR A 136 -5.75 -1.87 -10.39
N SER A 137 -4.71 -1.21 -9.87
CA SER A 137 -4.31 0.13 -10.34
C SER A 137 -3.66 0.09 -11.73
N ARG A 138 -3.71 1.22 -12.45
CA ARG A 138 -3.14 1.37 -13.80
C ARG A 138 -1.62 1.59 -13.82
N TYR A 139 -1.02 1.97 -12.68
CA TYR A 139 0.40 2.28 -12.55
C TYR A 139 0.90 3.34 -13.54
N ALA A 140 0.10 4.40 -13.73
CA ALA A 140 0.59 5.59 -14.45
C ALA A 140 1.72 6.23 -13.63
N GLU A 141 2.64 6.97 -14.26
CA GLU A 141 3.75 7.61 -13.54
C GLU A 141 3.25 8.48 -12.40
N GLU A 142 2.25 9.33 -12.65
CA GLU A 142 1.63 10.19 -11.64
C GLU A 142 1.03 9.42 -10.45
N ASP A 143 0.62 8.16 -10.64
CA ASP A 143 0.09 7.34 -9.54
C ASP A 143 1.17 7.07 -8.48
N PHE A 144 2.43 6.97 -8.88
CA PHE A 144 3.57 6.77 -7.97
C PHE A 144 3.83 7.99 -7.06
N LEU A 145 3.32 9.18 -7.36
CA LEU A 145 3.49 10.35 -6.48
C LEU A 145 2.69 10.24 -5.19
N LYS A 146 1.41 9.85 -5.31
CA LYS A 146 0.44 9.97 -4.21
C LYS A 146 -0.48 8.76 -4.09
N SER A 147 -1.13 8.33 -5.17
CA SER A 147 -2.23 7.35 -5.09
C SER A 147 -1.73 5.98 -4.63
N LEU A 148 -0.68 5.46 -5.27
CA LEU A 148 -0.07 4.16 -4.99
C LEU A 148 0.61 4.11 -3.60
N PRO A 149 1.50 5.06 -3.23
CA PRO A 149 2.10 5.10 -1.90
C PRO A 149 1.07 5.22 -0.78
N LYS A 150 0.01 6.03 -0.97
CA LYS A 150 -1.05 6.18 0.04
C LYS A 150 -1.82 4.89 0.25
N LYS A 151 -2.24 4.21 -0.82
CA LYS A 151 -2.89 2.89 -0.73
C LYS A 151 -1.99 1.89 0.01
N MET A 152 -0.70 1.87 -0.32
CA MET A 152 0.29 1.00 0.33
C MET A 152 0.39 1.27 1.84
N MET A 153 0.55 2.54 2.23
CA MET A 153 0.66 2.90 3.64
C MET A 153 -0.60 2.57 4.42
N ILE A 154 -1.79 2.87 3.88
CA ILE A 154 -3.05 2.54 4.54
C ILE A 154 -3.16 1.03 4.71
N GLY A 155 -2.93 0.25 3.63
CA GLY A 155 -3.00 -1.21 3.67
C GLY A 155 -2.08 -1.81 4.74
N LEU A 156 -0.79 -1.43 4.73
CA LEU A 156 0.18 -1.90 5.71
C LEU A 156 -0.15 -1.47 7.14
N SER A 157 -0.61 -0.24 7.34
CA SER A 157 -0.97 0.27 8.68
C SER A 157 -2.17 -0.49 9.26
N THR A 158 -3.21 -0.71 8.44
CA THR A 158 -4.37 -1.50 8.86
C THR A 158 -4.03 -2.98 9.05
N LEU A 159 -3.10 -3.53 8.28
CA LEU A 159 -2.65 -4.91 8.49
C LEU A 159 -1.86 -5.05 9.80
N PHE A 160 -1.02 -4.08 10.13
CA PHE A 160 -0.22 -4.09 11.36
C PHE A 160 -1.07 -3.95 12.63
N PHE A 161 -2.19 -3.23 12.53
CA PHE A 161 -3.14 -3.09 13.63
C PHE A 161 -4.03 -4.33 13.83
N SER A 162 -4.10 -5.20 12.82
CA SER A 162 -4.88 -6.43 12.83
C SER A 162 -4.17 -7.56 13.57
#